data_AF-A0A9E7F836-F1
#
_entry.id   AF-A0A9E7F836-F1
#
_cell.length_a   1.000
_cell.length_b   1.000
_cell.length_c   1.000
_cell.angle_alpha   90.00
_cell.angle_beta   90.00
_cell.angle_gamma   90.00
#
_symmetry.space_group_name_H-M   'P 1'
#
loop_
_entity.id
_entity.type
_entity.pdbx_description
1 polymer ?
#
loop_
_entity_poly.entity_id
_entity_poly.type
_entity_poly.pdbx_seq_one_letter_code
_entity_poly.pdbx_strand_id
1 'polypeptide(L)'
;MKFMLIALKIFYVLNLNLQPIPDSIDNDTDEVKTERKKRNEDEVMCRGHIFNALSDRLYDHYTVEPSTKAIWNTLEFKYQAEEEGTKKFLISKYFDYKFVDGKPILAQVHELEVIINQLKVEKIELHEPFQVGAIIAKLPSS
;
A
#
# COMPACT_ATOMS: atom_id res chain seq x y z
N MET A 1 -3.15 5.06 7.61
CA MET A 1 -4.60 4.86 7.80
C MET A 1 -4.93 3.61 8.64
N LYS A 2 -4.47 2.40 8.29
CA LYS A 2 -4.67 1.16 9.08
C LYS A 2 -4.39 1.31 10.59
N PHE A 3 -3.25 1.90 10.93
CA PHE A 3 -2.87 2.19 12.33
C PHE A 3 -3.92 3.04 13.08
N MET A 4 -4.46 4.08 12.44
CA MET A 4 -5.47 4.97 13.05
C MET A 4 -6.77 4.20 13.33
N LEU A 5 -7.25 3.40 12.37
CA LEU A 5 -8.47 2.60 12.54
C LEU A 5 -8.30 1.55 13.65
N ILE A 6 -7.10 0.99 13.80
CA ILE A 6 -6.77 0.07 14.91
C ILE A 6 -6.77 0.80 16.24
N ALA A 7 -6.15 1.98 16.32
CA ALA A 7 -6.12 2.79 17.54
C ALA A 7 -7.53 3.19 18.01
N LEU A 8 -8.43 3.48 17.06
CA LEU A 8 -9.84 3.77 17.32
C LEU A 8 -10.68 2.51 17.61
N LYS A 9 -10.09 1.31 17.51
CA LYS A 9 -10.76 0.01 17.68
C LYS A 9 -11.92 -0.24 16.70
N ILE A 10 -11.90 0.38 15.52
CA ILE A 10 -12.94 0.23 14.48
C ILE A 10 -12.45 -0.55 13.25
N PHE A 11 -11.17 -0.93 13.20
CA PHE A 11 -10.61 -1.69 12.08
C PHE A 11 -11.33 -3.03 11.81
N TYR A 12 -11.94 -3.62 12.84
CA TYR A 12 -12.69 -4.88 12.72
C TYR A 12 -13.87 -4.80 11.72
N VAL A 13 -14.42 -3.60 11.48
CA VAL A 13 -15.49 -3.36 10.49
C VAL A 13 -15.07 -3.82 9.09
N LEU A 14 -13.77 -3.76 8.79
CA LEU A 14 -13.21 -4.11 7.49
C LEU A 14 -12.95 -5.63 7.34
N ASN A 15 -13.21 -6.42 8.38
CA ASN A 15 -12.93 -7.85 8.37
C ASN A 15 -13.79 -8.60 7.32
N LEU A 16 -13.14 -9.45 6.52
CA LEU A 16 -13.78 -10.29 5.51
C LEU A 16 -14.85 -11.22 6.09
N ASN A 17 -14.64 -11.71 7.32
CA ASN A 17 -15.51 -12.66 8.00
C ASN A 17 -16.51 -12.01 8.95
N LEU A 18 -16.64 -10.68 8.95
CA LEU A 18 -17.61 -10.00 9.79
C LEU A 18 -19.03 -10.33 9.33
N GLN A 19 -19.87 -10.80 10.26
CA GLN A 19 -21.28 -11.02 9.98
C GLN A 19 -21.99 -9.69 9.68
N PRO A 20 -22.96 -9.68 8.75
CA PRO A 20 -23.82 -8.52 8.50
C PRO A 20 -24.45 -8.02 9.80
N ILE A 21 -24.77 -6.73 9.82
CA ILE A 21 -25.55 -6.15 10.90
C ILE A 21 -26.95 -6.79 10.88
N PRO A 22 -27.41 -7.42 11.96
CA PRO A 22 -28.73 -8.06 11.99
C PRO A 22 -29.85 -7.04 11.79
N ASP A 23 -30.91 -7.41 11.05
CA ASP A 23 -32.12 -6.60 10.92
C ASP A 23 -32.82 -6.41 12.26
N SER A 24 -33.50 -5.28 12.43
CA SER A 24 -34.27 -5.00 13.64
C SER A 24 -35.51 -5.89 13.73
N ILE A 25 -35.63 -6.64 14.82
CA ILE A 25 -36.83 -7.41 15.16
C ILE A 25 -37.45 -6.91 16.46
N ASP A 26 -38.78 -6.99 16.57
CA ASP A 26 -39.53 -6.42 17.70
C ASP A 26 -39.12 -6.98 19.08
N ASN A 27 -38.57 -8.20 19.11
CA ASN A 27 -38.12 -8.90 20.32
C ASN A 27 -36.60 -8.83 20.55
N ASP A 28 -35.88 -7.92 19.88
CA ASP A 28 -34.44 -7.74 20.13
C ASP A 28 -34.18 -7.33 21.59
N THR A 29 -33.28 -8.06 22.26
CA THR A 29 -32.74 -7.68 23.57
C THR A 29 -32.03 -6.33 23.48
N ASP A 30 -32.03 -5.55 24.57
CA ASP A 30 -31.35 -4.25 24.64
C ASP A 30 -29.84 -4.33 24.32
N GLU A 31 -29.21 -5.46 24.63
CA GLU A 31 -27.83 -5.78 24.27
C GLU A 31 -27.64 -5.79 22.74
N VAL A 32 -28.50 -6.52 22.01
CA VAL A 32 -28.46 -6.61 20.54
C VAL A 32 -28.69 -5.24 19.90
N LYS A 33 -29.62 -4.44 20.44
CA LYS A 33 -29.87 -3.06 19.97
C LYS A 33 -28.64 -2.17 20.17
N THR A 34 -27.98 -2.29 21.31
CA THR A 34 -26.77 -1.51 21.64
C THR A 34 -25.60 -1.89 20.75
N GLU A 35 -25.38 -3.18 20.53
CA GLU A 35 -24.35 -3.69 19.62
C GLU A 35 -24.60 -3.27 18.17
N ARG A 36 -25.85 -3.35 17.69
CA ARG A 36 -26.25 -2.87 16.36
C ARG A 36 -25.94 -1.38 16.20
N LYS A 37 -26.36 -0.57 17.18
CA LYS A 37 -26.12 0.89 17.16
C LYS A 37 -24.62 1.19 17.10
N LYS A 38 -23.83 0.54 17.97
CA LYS A 38 -22.38 0.70 17.98
C LYS A 38 -21.75 0.30 16.64
N ARG A 39 -22.17 -0.82 16.03
CA ARG A 39 -21.66 -1.23 14.72
C ARG A 39 -21.96 -0.22 13.63
N ASN A 40 -23.17 0.35 13.61
CA ASN A 40 -23.52 1.41 12.66
C ASN A 40 -22.63 2.66 12.84
N GLU A 41 -22.40 3.08 14.08
CA GLU A 41 -21.53 4.22 14.40
C GLU A 41 -20.08 3.96 13.99
N ASP A 42 -19.55 2.77 14.30
CA ASP A 42 -18.20 2.35 13.92
C ASP A 42 -18.04 2.28 12.39
N GLU A 43 -19.07 1.86 11.65
CA GLU A 43 -19.03 1.79 10.19
C GLU A 43 -19.02 3.18 9.54
N VAL A 44 -19.85 4.11 10.03
CA VAL A 44 -19.85 5.50 9.59
C VAL A 44 -18.50 6.17 9.90
N MET A 45 -17.98 5.96 11.11
CA MET A 45 -16.68 6.51 11.51
C MET A 45 -15.55 5.95 10.65
N CYS A 46 -15.53 4.63 10.43
CA CYS A 46 -14.53 3.97 9.59
C CYS A 46 -14.55 4.52 8.15
N ARG A 47 -15.75 4.65 7.56
CA ARG A 47 -15.95 5.23 6.24
C ARG A 47 -15.44 6.67 6.15
N GLY A 48 -15.79 7.49 7.14
CA GLY A 48 -15.33 8.88 7.23
C GLY A 48 -13.80 8.99 7.28
N HIS A 49 -13.14 8.16 8.09
CA HIS A 49 -11.68 8.17 8.17
C HIS A 49 -11.00 7.68 6.90
N ILE A 50 -11.56 6.67 6.22
CA ILE A 50 -11.05 6.22 4.93
C ILE A 50 -11.13 7.39 3.94
N PHE A 51 -12.29 8.02 3.81
CA PHE A 51 -12.47 9.12 2.86
C PHE A 51 -11.62 10.34 3.16
N ASN A 52 -11.47 10.72 4.43
CA ASN A 52 -10.61 11.85 4.82
C ASN A 52 -9.13 11.61 4.50
N ALA A 53 -8.71 10.36 4.28
CA ALA A 53 -7.35 10.02 3.88
C ALA A 53 -7.16 9.96 2.35
N LEU A 54 -8.24 10.07 1.56
CA LEU A 54 -8.18 10.05 0.10
C LEU A 54 -7.92 11.45 -0.45
N SER A 55 -7.29 11.52 -1.62
CA SER A 55 -7.29 12.73 -2.43
C SER A 55 -8.66 12.95 -3.08
N ASP A 56 -8.97 14.18 -3.46
CA ASP A 56 -10.26 14.56 -4.08
C ASP A 56 -10.65 13.62 -5.24
N ARG A 57 -9.69 13.29 -6.12
CA ARG A 57 -9.93 12.38 -7.25
C ARG A 57 -10.35 10.98 -6.80
N LEU A 58 -9.74 10.45 -5.75
CA LEU A 58 -10.08 9.13 -5.23
C LEU A 58 -11.39 9.18 -4.44
N TYR A 59 -11.62 10.26 -3.69
CA TYR A 59 -12.88 10.51 -3.00
C TYR A 59 -14.04 10.45 -3.99
N ASP A 60 -14.01 11.27 -5.04
CA ASP A 60 -15.07 11.33 -6.06
C ASP A 60 -15.33 9.97 -6.72
N HIS A 61 -14.27 9.21 -6.98
CA HIS A 61 -14.38 7.87 -7.58
C HIS A 61 -15.05 6.85 -6.66
N TYR A 62 -14.77 6.90 -5.35
CA TYR A 62 -15.24 5.90 -4.39
C TYR A 62 -16.52 6.30 -3.65
N THR A 63 -16.99 7.55 -3.78
CA THR A 63 -18.22 8.01 -3.13
C THR A 63 -19.45 7.18 -3.50
N VAL A 64 -19.50 6.66 -4.73
CA VAL A 64 -20.61 5.84 -5.25
C VAL A 64 -20.67 4.43 -4.66
N GLU A 65 -19.59 3.94 -4.07
CA GLU A 65 -19.53 2.60 -3.47
C GLU A 65 -20.05 2.66 -2.03
N PRO A 66 -21.23 2.09 -1.71
CA PRO A 66 -21.79 2.16 -0.37
C PRO A 66 -21.02 1.30 0.64
N SER A 67 -20.34 0.23 0.21
CA SER A 67 -19.64 -0.67 1.11
C SER A 67 -18.26 -0.12 1.48
N THR A 68 -18.12 0.31 2.74
CA THR A 68 -16.84 0.74 3.32
C THR A 68 -15.75 -0.32 3.17
N LYS A 69 -16.14 -1.59 3.30
CA LYS A 69 -15.28 -2.76 3.12
C LYS A 69 -14.83 -2.92 1.67
N ALA A 70 -15.72 -2.76 0.69
CA ALA A 70 -15.35 -2.86 -0.73
C ALA A 70 -14.37 -1.75 -1.13
N ILE A 71 -14.58 -0.51 -0.63
CA ILE A 71 -13.63 0.59 -0.81
C ILE A 71 -12.26 0.21 -0.25
N TRP A 72 -12.20 -0.20 1.02
CA TRP A 72 -10.95 -0.59 1.66
C TRP A 72 -10.21 -1.69 0.89
N ASN A 73 -10.90 -2.78 0.53
CA ASN A 73 -10.30 -3.90 -0.19
C ASN A 73 -9.75 -3.48 -1.56
N THR A 74 -10.51 -2.64 -2.28
CA THR A 74 -10.06 -2.16 -3.60
C THR A 74 -8.83 -1.28 -3.47
N LEU A 75 -8.79 -0.40 -2.46
CA LEU A 75 -7.63 0.44 -2.18
C LEU A 75 -6.43 -0.41 -1.77
N GLU A 76 -6.60 -1.32 -0.81
CA GLU A 76 -5.53 -2.20 -0.32
C GLU A 76 -4.94 -3.03 -1.46
N PHE A 77 -5.78 -3.62 -2.32
CA PHE A 77 -5.33 -4.35 -3.50
C PHE A 77 -4.56 -3.47 -4.49
N LYS A 78 -5.08 -2.28 -4.84
CA LYS A 78 -4.42 -1.38 -5.80
C LYS A 78 -3.06 -0.91 -5.28
N TYR A 79 -2.97 -0.51 -4.02
CA TYR A 79 -1.72 -0.05 -3.43
C TYR A 79 -0.72 -1.19 -3.24
N GLN A 80 -1.16 -2.40 -2.90
CA GLN A 80 -0.28 -3.58 -2.86
C GLN A 80 0.28 -3.91 -4.24
N ALA A 81 -0.56 -3.89 -5.28
CA ALA A 81 -0.13 -4.13 -6.65
C ALA A 81 0.83 -3.04 -7.16
N GLU A 82 0.60 -1.78 -6.80
CA GLU A 82 1.49 -0.66 -7.12
C GLU A 82 2.84 -0.77 -6.40
N GLU A 83 2.84 -1.16 -5.13
CA GLU A 83 4.06 -1.43 -4.36
C GLU A 83 4.87 -2.57 -5.00
N GLU A 84 4.22 -3.68 -5.34
CA GLU A 84 4.87 -4.80 -6.02
C GLU A 84 5.38 -4.42 -7.41
N GLY A 85 4.60 -3.64 -8.17
CA GLY A 85 5.00 -3.12 -9.47
C GLY A 85 6.22 -2.20 -9.39
N THR A 86 6.26 -1.32 -8.38
CA THR A 86 7.38 -0.40 -8.12
C THR A 86 8.64 -1.18 -7.78
N LYS A 87 8.54 -2.17 -6.89
CA LYS A 87 9.65 -3.06 -6.55
C LYS A 87 10.19 -3.78 -7.78
N LYS A 88 9.32 -4.40 -8.57
CA LYS A 88 9.70 -5.09 -9.81
C LYS A 88 10.37 -4.15 -10.81
N PHE A 89 9.83 -2.94 -10.98
CA PHE A 89 10.40 -1.94 -11.86
C PHE A 89 11.82 -1.52 -11.43
N LEU A 90 12.02 -1.23 -10.13
CA LEU A 90 13.33 -0.87 -9.60
C LEU A 90 14.35 -2.00 -9.74
N ILE A 91 13.92 -3.25 -9.50
CA ILE A 91 14.76 -4.44 -9.69
C ILE A 91 15.19 -4.55 -11.16
N SER A 92 14.25 -4.43 -12.11
CA SER A 92 14.58 -4.47 -13.54
C SER A 92 15.54 -3.34 -13.89
N LYS A 93 15.25 -2.11 -13.47
CA LYS A 93 16.09 -0.94 -13.71
C LYS A 93 17.52 -1.15 -13.19
N TYR A 94 17.69 -1.77 -12.02
CA TYR A 94 19.00 -2.12 -11.50
C TYR A 94 19.71 -3.15 -12.38
N PHE A 95 19.04 -4.23 -12.81
CA PHE A 95 19.63 -5.26 -13.66
C PHE A 95 19.98 -4.74 -15.06
N ASP A 96 19.12 -3.91 -15.64
CA ASP A 96 19.24 -3.35 -16.98
C ASP A 96 20.26 -2.20 -17.05
N TYR A 97 20.62 -1.60 -15.92
CA TYR A 97 21.64 -0.56 -15.87
C TYR A 97 22.98 -1.06 -16.41
N LYS A 98 23.60 -0.31 -17.32
CA LYS A 98 24.90 -0.60 -17.92
C LYS A 98 25.72 0.68 -17.98
N PHE A 99 27.02 0.56 -17.70
CA PHE A 99 27.94 1.66 -17.94
C PHE A 99 28.17 1.81 -19.45
N VAL A 100 28.31 3.05 -19.90
CA VAL A 100 28.49 3.40 -21.31
C VAL A 100 29.78 4.21 -21.46
N ASP A 101 30.52 3.90 -22.51
CA ASP A 101 31.73 4.63 -22.88
C ASP A 101 31.42 6.10 -23.24
N GLY A 102 32.37 6.98 -22.96
CA GLY A 102 32.23 8.41 -23.25
C GLY A 102 31.41 9.22 -22.25
N LYS A 103 30.79 8.59 -21.24
CA LYS A 103 30.18 9.29 -20.09
C LYS A 103 31.10 9.28 -18.86
N PRO A 104 31.15 10.37 -18.07
CA PRO A 104 31.93 10.39 -16.83
C PRO A 104 31.52 9.27 -15.87
N ILE A 105 32.49 8.48 -15.41
CA ILE A 105 32.22 7.32 -14.54
C ILE A 105 31.50 7.72 -13.24
N LEU A 106 31.87 8.86 -12.66
CA LEU A 106 31.28 9.36 -11.41
C LEU A 106 29.79 9.64 -11.54
N ALA A 107 29.36 10.24 -12.66
CA ALA A 107 27.94 10.50 -12.91
C ALA A 107 27.16 9.19 -13.03
N GLN A 108 27.74 8.20 -13.72
CA GLN A 108 27.14 6.89 -13.89
C GLN A 108 27.09 6.09 -12.57
N VAL A 109 28.10 6.20 -11.71
CA VAL A 109 28.07 5.59 -10.37
C VAL A 109 26.96 6.21 -9.54
N HIS A 110 26.83 7.54 -9.54
CA HIS A 110 25.77 8.22 -8.83
C HIS A 110 24.36 7.81 -9.31
N GLU A 111 24.15 7.66 -10.62
CA GLU A 111 22.89 7.14 -11.17
C GLU A 111 22.57 5.73 -10.64
N LEU A 112 23.57 4.85 -10.54
CA LEU A 112 23.41 3.51 -9.99
C LEU A 112 23.14 3.55 -8.48
N GLU A 113 23.84 4.38 -7.72
CA GLU A 113 23.62 4.58 -6.29
C GLU A 113 22.21 5.08 -5.99
N VAL A 114 21.65 5.97 -6.83
CA VAL A 114 20.25 6.40 -6.71
C VAL A 114 19.31 5.20 -6.84
N ILE A 115 19.54 4.30 -7.80
CA ILE A 115 18.72 3.09 -7.96
C ILE A 115 18.85 2.16 -6.75
N ILE A 116 20.07 1.94 -6.25
CA ILE A 116 20.32 1.12 -5.06
C ILE A 116 19.62 1.71 -3.83
N ASN A 117 19.68 3.03 -3.65
CA ASN A 117 19.01 3.72 -2.56
C ASN A 117 17.48 3.61 -2.67
N GLN A 118 16.92 3.71 -3.88
CA GLN A 118 15.49 3.49 -4.11
C GLN A 118 15.07 2.05 -3.74
N LEU A 119 15.87 1.05 -4.12
CA LEU A 119 15.66 -0.35 -3.71
C LEU A 119 15.69 -0.51 -2.19
N LYS A 120 16.64 0.15 -1.51
CA LYS A 120 16.73 0.12 -0.05
C LYS A 120 15.50 0.74 0.65
N VAL A 121 14.98 1.86 0.12
CA VAL A 121 13.73 2.47 0.61
C VAL A 121 12.55 1.49 0.49
N GLU A 122 12.50 0.75 -0.61
CA GLU A 122 11.53 -0.33 -0.83
C GLU A 122 11.84 -1.64 -0.06
N LYS A 123 12.79 -1.59 0.88
CA LYS A 123 13.24 -2.70 1.73
C LYS A 123 13.84 -3.88 0.96
N ILE A 124 14.37 -3.62 -0.23
CA ILE A 124 15.14 -4.57 -1.01
C ILE A 124 16.62 -4.31 -0.73
N GLU A 125 17.20 -5.08 0.17
CA GLU A 125 18.62 -4.97 0.50
C GLU A 125 19.47 -5.83 -0.44
N LEU A 126 20.45 -5.20 -1.08
CA LEU A 126 21.45 -5.89 -1.90
C LEU A 126 22.71 -6.09 -1.06
N HIS A 127 23.19 -7.32 -0.93
CA HIS A 127 24.45 -7.59 -0.24
C HIS A 127 25.64 -6.97 -1.00
N GLU A 128 26.62 -6.44 -0.27
CA GLU A 128 27.78 -5.75 -0.86
C GLU A 128 28.55 -6.60 -1.90
N PRO A 129 28.83 -7.92 -1.67
CA PRO A 129 29.48 -8.74 -2.70
C PRO A 129 28.67 -8.85 -3.99
N PHE A 130 27.33 -8.87 -3.89
CA PHE A 130 26.45 -8.90 -5.05
C PHE A 130 26.49 -7.57 -5.81
N GLN A 131 26.53 -6.45 -5.09
CA GLN A 131 26.65 -5.12 -5.71
C GLN A 131 27.98 -4.97 -6.46
N VAL A 132 29.09 -5.36 -5.84
CA VAL A 132 30.42 -5.32 -6.46
C VAL A 132 30.45 -6.19 -7.72
N GLY A 133 29.98 -7.44 -7.63
CA GLY A 133 29.89 -8.35 -8.78
C GLY A 133 29.01 -7.79 -9.90
N ALA A 134 27.87 -7.19 -9.56
CA ALA A 134 26.98 -6.56 -10.53
C ALA A 134 27.63 -5.34 -11.20
N ILE A 135 28.36 -4.49 -10.46
CA ILE A 135 29.08 -3.33 -11.02
C ILE A 135 30.11 -3.80 -12.05
N ILE A 136 30.94 -4.80 -11.69
CA ILE A 136 31.94 -5.37 -12.60
C ILE A 136 31.28 -5.91 -13.88
N ALA A 137 30.17 -6.65 -13.74
CA ALA A 137 29.42 -7.20 -14.88
C ALA A 137 28.68 -6.15 -15.74
N LYS A 138 28.63 -4.88 -15.29
CA LYS A 138 27.98 -3.77 -15.99
C LYS A 138 28.97 -2.87 -16.72
N LEU A 139 30.27 -3.04 -16.51
CA LEU A 139 31.30 -2.27 -17.21
C LEU A 139 31.28 -2.59 -18.71
N PRO A 140 31.62 -1.62 -19.58
CA PRO A 140 31.75 -1.86 -21.01
C PRO A 140 32.86 -2.88 -21.28
N SER A 141 32.69 -3.70 -22.32
CA SER A 141 33.79 -4.52 -22.83
C SER A 141 34.87 -3.60 -23.40
N SER A 142 36.12 -3.82 -22.99
CA SER A 142 37.29 -3.06 -23.47
C SER A 142 37.58 -3.28 -24.96
#